data_AF-A0A948I6G1-F1
#
_entry.id   AF-A0A948I6G1-F1
#
_cell.length_a   1.000
_cell.length_b   1.000
_cell.length_c   1.000
_cell.angle_alpha   90.00
_cell.angle_beta   90.00
_cell.angle_gamma   90.00
#
_symmetry.space_group_name_H-M   'P 1'
#
loop_
_entity.id
_entity.type
_entity.pdbx_description
1 polymer ?
#
loop_
_entity_poly.entity_id
_entity_poly.type
_entity_poly.pdbx_seq_one_letter_code
_entity_poly.pdbx_strand_id
1 'polypeptide(L)' 'MSSSETKPMLRVLRGETLARPPFWLMRQAGRYLPEYRELRAEAGG' A
#
# COMPACT_ATOMS: atom_id res chain seq x y z
N MET A 1 16.70 2.68 -17.19
CA MET A 1 15.41 3.34 -17.50
C MET A 1 14.30 2.41 -17.08
N SER A 2 13.77 2.56 -15.86
CA SER A 2 12.62 1.76 -15.44
C SER A 2 11.38 2.39 -16.05
N SER A 3 10.87 1.80 -17.14
CA SER A 3 9.59 2.16 -17.74
C SER A 3 8.51 2.06 -16.67
N SER A 4 8.12 3.19 -16.07
CA SER A 4 7.12 3.21 -15.00
C SER A 4 5.75 3.00 -15.63
N GLU A 5 5.33 1.74 -15.74
CA GLU A 5 3.95 1.43 -16.07
C GLU A 5 3.05 2.10 -15.02
N THR A 6 2.05 2.86 -15.49
CA THR A 6 1.29 3.73 -14.60
C THR A 6 0.45 2.89 -13.65
N LYS A 7 0.79 2.93 -12.36
CA LYS A 7 0.14 2.11 -11.31
C LYS A 7 -1.39 2.27 -11.36
N PRO A 8 -2.17 1.19 -11.21
CA PRO A 8 -3.65 1.24 -11.23
C PRO A 8 -4.26 2.27 -10.28
N MET A 9 -3.62 2.50 -9.12
CA MET A 9 -4.03 3.54 -8.17
C MET A 9 -4.05 4.93 -8.82
N LEU A 10 -2.98 5.28 -9.55
CA LEU A 10 -2.86 6.59 -10.19
C LEU A 10 -3.86 6.75 -11.34
N ARG A 11 -4.23 5.65 -12.00
CA ARG A 11 -5.24 5.63 -13.08
C ARG A 11 -6.63 5.94 -12.56
N VAL A 12 -7.06 5.27 -11.49
CA VAL A 12 -8.37 5.53 -10.88
C VAL A 12 -8.46 6.94 -10.30
N LEU A 13 -7.39 7.46 -9.69
CA LEU A 13 -7.36 8.84 -9.19
C LEU A 13 -7.48 9.90 -10.30
N ARG A 14 -7.20 9.55 -11.57
CA ARG A 14 -7.44 10.40 -12.74
C ARG A 14 -8.85 10.22 -13.35
N GLY A 15 -9.72 9.43 -12.73
CA GLY A 15 -11.08 9.19 -13.19
C GLY A 15 -11.24 8.03 -14.17
N GLU A 16 -10.19 7.23 -14.42
CA GLU A 16 -10.32 6.03 -15.24
C GLU A 16 -11.12 4.95 -14.49
N THR A 17 -12.17 4.40 -15.12
CA THR A 17 -12.88 3.23 -14.58
C THR A 17 -12.12 1.95 -14.95
N LEU A 18 -11.73 1.17 -13.95
CA LEU A 18 -11.01 -0.09 -14.15
C LEU A 18 -11.90 -1.29 -13.82
N ALA A 19 -11.72 -2.40 -14.54
CA ALA A 19 -12.45 -3.65 -14.31
C ALA A 19 -12.23 -4.21 -12.88
N ARG A 20 -11.04 -3.99 -12.31
CA ARG A 20 -10.73 -4.27 -10.91
C ARG A 20 -10.27 -2.99 -10.23
N PRO A 21 -11.09 -2.37 -9.36
CA PRO A 21 -10.66 -1.19 -8.63
C PRO A 21 -9.51 -1.55 -7.67
N PRO A 22 -8.47 -0.70 -7.57
CA PRO A 22 -7.45 -0.85 -6.55
C PRO A 22 -8.10 -0.59 -5.18
N PHE A 23 -7.62 -1.30 -4.16
CA PHE A 23 -8.04 -1.09 -2.78
C PHE A 23 -6.80 -0.86 -1.91
N TRP A 24 -7.01 -0.17 -0.80
CA TRP A 24 -6.02 -0.03 0.25
C TRP A 24 -6.74 0.11 1.58
N LEU A 25 -6.02 -0.19 2.66
CA LEU A 25 -6.52 0.02 4.01
C LEU A 25 -5.69 1.12 4.67
N MET A 26 -6.37 2.09 5.28
CA MET A 26 -5.67 3.03 6.15
C MET A 26 -5.02 2.26 7.29
N ARG A 27 -3.75 2.59 7.57
CA ARG A 27 -2.96 1.92 8.62
C ARG A 27 -2.82 0.40 8.44
N GLN A 28 -2.80 -0.09 7.20
CA GLN A 28 -2.57 -1.50 6.85
C GLN A 28 -1.26 -2.11 7.40
N ALA A 29 -0.33 -1.27 7.85
CA ALA A 29 0.84 -1.67 8.60
C ALA A 29 0.75 -1.02 9.98
N GLY A 30 0.38 -1.82 10.99
CA GLY A 30 0.17 -1.32 12.33
C GLY A 30 0.26 -2.43 13.38
N ARG A 31 0.13 -2.04 14.65
CA ARG A 31 0.31 -2.90 15.83
C ARG A 31 -0.64 -4.11 15.91
N TYR A 32 -1.61 -4.22 15.01
CA TYR A 32 -2.46 -5.41 14.93
C TYR A 32 -1.75 -6.57 14.21
N LEU A 33 -0.75 -6.28 13.37
CA LEU A 33 0.10 -7.30 12.75
C LEU A 33 1.22 -7.69 13.73
N PRO A 34 1.32 -8.97 14.13
CA PRO A 34 2.40 -9.45 14.99
C PRO A 34 3.78 -9.12 14.43
N GLU A 35 3.98 -9.29 13.13
CA GLU A 35 5.25 -9.07 12.44
C GLU A 35 5.65 -7.59 12.50
N TYR A 36 4.67 -6.69 12.41
CA TYR A 36 4.92 -5.26 12.59
C TYR A 36 5.34 -4.93 14.02
N ARG A 37 4.79 -5.60 15.03
CA ARG A 37 5.15 -5.38 16.43
C ARG A 37 6.57 -5.84 16.72
N GLU A 38 6.94 -7.01 16.22
CA GLU A 38 8.27 -7.61 16.36
C GLU A 38 9.34 -6.71 15.72
N LEU A 39 9.15 -6.35 14.46
CA LEU A 39 10.05 -5.43 13.75
C LEU A 39 10.22 -4.10 14.49
N ARG A 40 9.14 -3.57 15.06
CA ARG A 40 9.16 -2.29 15.80
C ARG A 40 9.78 -2.43 17.19
N ALA A 41 9.78 -3.62 17.79
CA ALA A 41 10.49 -3.91 19.03
C ALA A 41 12.00 -3.99 18.79
N GLU A 42 12.42 -4.60 17.67
CA GLU A 42 13.82 -4.66 17.25
C GLU A 42 14.37 -3.29 16.84
N ALA A 43 13.56 -2.47 16.16
CA ALA A 43 13.99 -1.17 15.64
C ALA A 43 14.21 -0.08 16.71
N GLY A 44 14.00 -0.36 18.00
CA GLY A 44 14.12 0.64 19.07
C GLY A 44 12.93 1.60 19.05
N GLY A 45 11.89 1.24 19.79
CA GLY A 45 10.60 1.92 19.79
C GLY A 45 10.58 3.37 20.29
#